data_AF-A0A958FYW7-F1
#
_entry.id   AF-A0A958FYW7-F1
#
_cell.length_a   1.000
_cell.length_b   1.000
_cell.length_c   1.000
_cell.angle_alpha   90.00
_cell.angle_beta   90.00
_cell.angle_gamma   90.00
#
_symmetry.space_group_name_H-M   'P 1'
#
loop_
_entity.id
_entity.type
_entity.pdbx_description
1 polymer ?
#
loop_
_entity_poly.entity_id
_entity_poly.type
_entity_poly.pdbx_seq_one_letter_code
_entity_poly.pdbx_strand_id
1 'polypeptide(L)'
;MDVKILGKTYAVKSEYDEQFALDTAGLVDRRIRELSAKVGPVSTERIAILAALNFAGELLQMKQKSKDRDQALVHKLSRISKLLESMDKNK
;
A
#
# COMPACT_ATOMS: atom_id res chain seq x y z
N MET A 1 4.54 -22.93 0.58
CA MET A 1 3.16 -22.93 0.03
C MET A 1 3.25 -22.60 -1.44
N ASP A 2 2.26 -23.01 -2.22
CA ASP A 2 2.23 -22.76 -3.66
C ASP A 2 1.17 -21.73 -3.99
N VAL A 3 1.52 -20.75 -4.82
CA VAL A 3 0.60 -19.71 -5.29
C VAL A 3 0.58 -19.68 -6.81
N LYS A 4 -0.55 -19.27 -7.39
CA LYS A 4 -0.72 -19.21 -8.85
C LYS A 4 -0.78 -17.76 -9.33
N ILE A 5 0.16 -17.38 -10.19
CA ILE A 5 0.26 -16.04 -10.78
C ILE A 5 0.50 -16.20 -12.28
N LEU A 6 -0.31 -15.54 -13.11
CA LEU A 6 -0.33 -15.65 -14.58
C LEU A 6 -0.38 -17.11 -15.08
N GLY A 7 -1.13 -17.97 -14.39
CA GLY A 7 -1.23 -19.38 -14.75
C GLY A 7 0.01 -20.22 -14.41
N LYS A 8 1.07 -19.62 -13.88
CA LYS A 8 2.27 -20.31 -13.38
C LYS A 8 2.16 -20.51 -11.87
N THR A 9 2.63 -21.66 -11.39
CA THR A 9 2.69 -21.97 -9.96
C THR A 9 4.07 -21.60 -9.43
N TYR A 10 4.11 -20.88 -8.30
CA TYR A 10 5.32 -20.46 -7.62
C TYR A 10 5.34 -21.00 -6.20
N ALA A 11 6.43 -21.66 -5.83
CA ALA A 11 6.68 -22.04 -4.45
C ALA A 11 7.17 -20.80 -3.68
N VAL A 12 6.40 -20.38 -2.68
CA VAL A 12 6.66 -19.18 -1.88
C VAL A 12 6.86 -19.59 -0.42
N LYS A 13 7.90 -19.00 0.20
CA LYS A 13 8.04 -18.94 1.65
C LYS A 13 7.42 -17.62 2.10
N SER A 14 6.31 -17.71 2.81
CA SER A 14 5.59 -16.55 3.35
C SER A 14 5.66 -16.61 4.88
N GLU A 15 5.89 -15.47 5.51
CA GLU A 15 5.75 -15.29 6.96
C GLU A 15 4.29 -15.02 7.37
N TYR A 16 3.44 -14.70 6.39
CA TYR A 16 2.01 -14.55 6.57
C TYR A 16 1.30 -15.90 6.54
N ASP A 17 0.10 -15.95 7.13
CA ASP A 17 -0.78 -17.10 7.04
C ASP A 17 -1.14 -17.42 5.57
N GLU A 18 -1.60 -18.65 5.36
CA GLU A 18 -1.88 -19.19 4.03
C GLU A 18 -2.93 -18.36 3.29
N GLN A 19 -4.02 -17.96 3.96
CA GLN A 19 -5.08 -17.20 3.33
C GLN A 19 -4.58 -15.84 2.87
N PHE A 20 -3.85 -15.12 3.73
CA PHE A 20 -3.30 -13.81 3.39
C PHE A 20 -2.30 -13.89 2.24
N ALA A 21 -1.48 -14.94 2.19
CA ALA A 21 -0.54 -15.16 1.09
C ALA A 21 -1.25 -15.46 -0.24
N LEU A 22 -2.32 -16.26 -0.21
CA LEU A 22 -3.16 -16.53 -1.38
C LEU A 22 -3.87 -15.26 -1.89
N ASP A 23 -4.41 -14.45 -0.98
CA ASP A 23 -5.05 -13.18 -1.31
C ASP A 23 -4.03 -12.21 -1.93
N THR A 24 -2.82 -12.16 -1.37
CA THR A 24 -1.70 -11.36 -1.91
C THR A 24 -1.33 -11.81 -3.31
N ALA A 25 -1.21 -13.12 -3.56
CA ALA A 25 -0.93 -13.65 -4.88
C ALA A 25 -2.03 -13.34 -5.89
N GLY A 26 -3.30 -13.44 -5.47
CA GLY A 26 -4.46 -13.06 -6.30
C GLY A 26 -4.43 -11.57 -6.67
N LEU A 27 -4.06 -10.70 -5.73
CA LEU A 27 -3.89 -9.27 -5.99
C LEU A 27 -2.77 -9.01 -7.01
N VAL A 28 -1.63 -9.71 -6.89
CA VAL A 28 -0.53 -9.61 -7.85
C VAL A 28 -0.96 -10.09 -9.25
N ASP A 29 -1.61 -11.26 -9.35
CA ASP A 29 -2.12 -11.79 -10.63
C ASP A 29 -3.06 -10.79 -11.31
N ARG A 30 -4.02 -10.24 -10.56
CA ARG A 30 -4.93 -9.21 -11.06
C ARG A 30 -4.18 -7.98 -11.57
N ARG A 31 -3.25 -7.44 -10.78
CA ARG A 31 -2.49 -6.24 -11.19
C ARG A 31 -1.68 -6.49 -12.45
N ILE A 32 -1.05 -7.65 -12.57
CA ILE A 32 -0.28 -8.01 -13.76
C ILE A 32 -1.21 -8.07 -14.98
N ARG A 33 -2.38 -8.72 -14.89
CA ARG A 33 -3.35 -8.77 -16.00
C ARG A 33 -3.83 -7.38 -16.43
N GLU A 34 -4.15 -6.52 -15.46
CA GLU A 34 -4.58 -5.14 -15.72
C GLU A 34 -3.48 -4.33 -16.43
N LEU A 35 -2.22 -4.49 -16.03
CA LEU A 35 -1.10 -3.83 -16.68
C LEU A 35 -0.83 -4.41 -18.08
N SER A 36 -0.90 -5.74 -18.25
CA SER A 36 -0.73 -6.40 -19.56
C SER A 36 -1.75 -5.89 -20.58
N ALA A 37 -3.00 -5.66 -20.16
CA ALA A 37 -4.04 -5.11 -21.02
C ALA A 37 -3.77 -3.66 -21.45
N LYS A 38 -3.05 -2.87 -20.64
CA LYS A 38 -2.77 -1.44 -20.90
C LYS A 38 -1.50 -1.21 -21.72
N VAL A 39 -0.45 -1.99 -21.46
CA VAL A 39 0.90 -1.74 -22.01
C VAL A 39 1.14 -2.49 -23.33
N GLY A 40 0.28 -3.46 -23.68
CA GLY A 40 0.45 -4.28 -24.88
C GLY A 40 1.44 -5.43 -24.67
N PRO A 41 1.91 -6.08 -25.76
CA PRO A 41 2.77 -7.25 -25.67
C PRO A 41 4.13 -6.91 -25.05
N VAL A 42 4.35 -7.31 -23.81
CA VAL A 42 5.63 -7.21 -23.09
C VAL A 42 5.96 -8.53 -22.41
N SER A 43 7.23 -8.72 -22.06
CA SER A 43 7.66 -9.95 -21.38
C SER A 43 7.03 -10.06 -19.97
N THR A 44 6.89 -11.29 -19.49
CA THR A 44 6.34 -11.56 -18.14
C THR A 44 7.19 -10.89 -17.05
N GLU A 45 8.50 -10.84 -17.24
CA GLU A 45 9.45 -10.20 -16.32
C GLU A 45 9.22 -8.70 -16.26
N ARG A 46 9.06 -8.04 -17.41
CA ARG A 46 8.81 -6.59 -17.47
C ARG A 46 7.50 -6.22 -16.79
N ILE A 47 6.43 -6.98 -17.04
CA ILE A 47 5.14 -6.68 -16.42
C ILE A 47 5.14 -6.97 -14.91
N ALA A 48 5.88 -7.98 -14.45
CA ALA A 48 6.07 -8.25 -13.04
C ALA A 48 6.83 -7.11 -12.34
N ILE A 49 7.88 -6.57 -12.98
CA ILE A 49 8.61 -5.39 -12.47
C ILE A 49 7.68 -4.17 -12.41
N LEU A 50 6.87 -3.94 -13.44
CA LEU A 50 5.89 -2.85 -13.44
C LEU A 50 4.86 -3.01 -12.32
N ALA A 51 4.34 -4.22 -12.09
CA ALA A 51 3.42 -4.50 -10.99
C ALA A 51 4.09 -4.22 -9.63
N ALA A 52 5.33 -4.67 -9.43
CA ALA A 52 6.11 -4.41 -8.21
C ALA A 52 6.31 -2.91 -7.97
N LEU A 53 6.69 -2.14 -9.00
CA LEU A 53 6.82 -0.69 -8.92
C LEU A 53 5.49 -0.01 -8.57
N ASN A 54 4.38 -0.51 -9.12
CA ASN A 54 3.07 0.06 -8.88
C ASN A 54 2.62 -0.16 -7.42
N PHE A 55 2.80 -1.38 -6.89
CA PHE A 55 2.54 -1.67 -5.48
C PHE A 55 3.46 -0.88 -4.52
N ALA A 56 4.75 -0.77 -4.85
CA ALA A 56 5.68 0.04 -4.05
C ALA A 56 5.25 1.52 -4.03
N GLY A 57 4.82 2.06 -5.17
CA GLY A 57 4.29 3.42 -5.26
C GLY A 57 3.03 3.63 -4.40
N GLU A 58 2.09 2.69 -4.45
CA GLU A 58 0.87 2.71 -3.62
C GLU A 58 1.22 2.69 -2.12
N LEU A 59 2.13 1.80 -1.70
CA LEU A 59 2.60 1.72 -0.31
C LEU A 59 3.23 3.04 0.15
N LEU A 60 4.11 3.63 -0.66
CA LEU A 60 4.75 4.91 -0.34
C LEU A 60 3.73 6.04 -0.25
N GLN A 61 2.75 6.07 -1.15
CA GLN A 61 1.67 7.07 -1.10
C GLN A 61 0.81 6.91 0.16
N MET A 62 0.47 5.68 0.55
CA MET A 62 -0.29 5.40 1.78
C MET A 62 0.48 5.84 3.03
N LYS A 63 1.80 5.57 3.09
CA LYS A 63 2.67 6.02 4.18
C LYS A 63 2.73 7.54 4.27
N GLN A 64 2.88 8.23 3.14
CA GLN A 64 2.89 9.69 3.10
C GLN A 64 1.56 10.27 3.58
N LYS A 65 0.43 9.78 3.07
CA LYS A 65 -0.92 10.19 3.51
C LYS A 65 -1.14 9.94 5.01
N SER A 66 -0.58 8.88 5.58
CA SER A 66 -0.64 8.65 7.02
C SER A 66 0.14 9.73 7.78
N LYS A 67 1.38 10.00 7.38
CA LYS A 67 2.22 11.02 7.98
C LYS A 67 1.57 12.41 7.94
N ASP A 68 0.98 12.78 6.80
CA ASP A 68 0.30 14.06 6.63
C ASP A 68 -0.93 14.17 7.55
N ARG A 69 -1.68 13.08 7.72
CA ARG A 69 -2.81 13.02 8.68
C ARG A 69 -2.34 13.18 10.11
N ASP A 70 -1.26 12.51 10.50
CA ASP A 70 -0.72 12.58 11.86
C ASP A 70 -0.22 14.01 12.16
N GLN A 71 0.47 14.65 11.21
CA GLN A 71 0.88 16.04 11.32
C GLN A 71 -0.32 16.98 11.46
N ALA A 72 -1.36 16.81 10.63
CA ALA A 72 -2.58 17.60 10.72
C ALA A 72 -3.28 17.43 12.09
N LEU A 73 -3.26 16.21 12.65
CA LEU A 73 -3.83 15.92 13.96
C LEU A 73 -3.03 16.60 15.08
N VAL A 74 -1.70 16.54 15.04
CA VAL A 74 -0.82 17.26 15.98
C VAL A 74 -1.06 18.78 15.90
N HIS A 75 -1.17 19.34 14.69
CA HIS A 75 -1.48 20.75 14.51
C HIS A 75 -2.83 21.13 15.13
N LYS A 76 -3.88 20.32 14.92
CA LYS A 76 -5.20 20.55 15.53
C LYS A 76 -5.14 20.48 17.06
N LEU A 77 -4.48 19.47 17.62
CA LEU A 77 -4.31 19.32 19.07
C LEU A 77 -3.57 20.52 19.66
N SER A 78 -2.47 20.97 19.05
CA SER A 78 -1.74 22.14 19.54
C SER A 78 -2.57 23.43 19.53
N ARG A 79 -3.48 23.58 18.56
CA ARG A 79 -4.41 24.72 18.51
C ARG A 79 -5.44 24.66 19.63
N ILE A 80 -5.96 23.47 19.94
CA ILE A 80 -6.89 23.26 21.05
C ILE A 80 -6.20 23.54 22.39
N SER A 81 -5.00 23.00 22.62
CA SER A 81 -4.23 23.25 23.85
C SER A 81 -3.98 24.75 24.08
N LYS A 82 -3.55 25.48 23.03
CA LYS A 82 -3.36 26.93 23.12
C LYS A 82 -4.63 27.70 23.46
N LEU A 83 -5.78 27.25 22.93
CA LEU A 83 -7.06 27.88 23.22
C LEU A 83 -7.45 27.67 24.70
N LEU A 84 -7.29 26.45 25.21
CA LEU A 84 -7.53 26.14 26.63
C LEU A 84 -6.63 26.97 27.55
N GLU A 85 -5.32 27.04 27.25
CA GLU A 85 -4.38 27.89 28.00
C GLU A 85 -4.78 29.37 28.02
N SER A 86 -5.33 29.88 26.92
CA SER A 86 -5.82 31.27 26.85
C SER A 86 -7.11 31.50 27.63
N MET A 87 -7.96 30.47 27.79
CA MET A 87 -9.18 30.53 28.57
C MET A 87 -8.89 30.49 30.08
N ASP A 88 -7.93 29.68 30.51
CA ASP A 88 -7.51 29.60 31.90
C ASP A 88 -6.81 30.89 32.39
N LYS A 89 -6.08 31.59 31.50
CA LYS A 89 -5.43 32.87 31.83
C LYS A 89 -6.37 34.07 31.93
N ASN A 90 -7.61 33.94 31.48
CA ASN A 90 -8.64 34.99 31.52
C ASN A 90 -9.63 34.83 32.69
N LYS A 91 -9.32 33.93 33.64
CA LYS A 91 -10.01 33.77 34.92
C LYS A 91 -9.20 34.41 36.04
#